data_AF-A0AAP0FU07-F1
#
_entry.id   AF-A0AAP0FU07-F1
#
_cell.length_a   1.000
_cell.length_b   1.000
_cell.length_c   1.000
_cell.angle_alpha   90.00
_cell.angle_beta   90.00
_cell.angle_gamma   90.00
#
_symmetry.space_group_name_H-M   'P 1'
#
loop_
_entity.id
_entity.type
_entity.pdbx_description
1 polymer ?
#
loop_
_entity_poly.entity_id
_entity_poly.type
_entity_poly.pdbx_seq_one_letter_code
_entity_poly.pdbx_strand_id
1 'polypeptide(L)' 'MKHLWGANWCIIGGPLVGPFSVRVTTLSTQSSLSARDVIPRNWSPKATHFTTQFHLI' A
#
# COMPACT_ATOMS: atom_id res chain seq x y z
N MET A 1 -2.89 -6.43 6.20
CA MET A 1 -3.99 -6.50 5.21
C MET A 1 -4.40 -7.95 5.02
N LYS A 2 -5.66 -8.22 4.70
CA LYS A 2 -6.11 -9.56 4.32
C LYS A 2 -5.81 -9.79 2.83
N HIS A 3 -5.13 -10.87 2.48
CA HIS A 3 -4.97 -11.27 1.08
C HIS A 3 -6.29 -11.84 0.57
N LEU A 4 -6.68 -11.47 -0.65
CA LEU A 4 -7.89 -11.96 -1.31
C LEU A 4 -7.54 -12.98 -2.39
N TRP A 5 -7.04 -12.51 -3.53
CA TRP A 5 -6.61 -13.31 -4.68
C TRP A 5 -5.61 -12.52 -5.53
N GLY A 6 -4.72 -13.21 -6.25
CA GLY A 6 -3.70 -12.55 -7.06
C GLY A 6 -2.89 -11.51 -6.25
N ALA A 7 -2.70 -10.31 -6.80
CA ALA A 7 -2.09 -9.18 -6.10
C ALA A 7 -3.15 -8.22 -5.51
N ASN A 8 -4.21 -8.76 -4.90
CA ASN A 8 -5.25 -7.98 -4.24
C ASN A 8 -5.24 -8.19 -2.72
N TRP A 9 -5.20 -7.09 -1.99
CA TRP A 9 -5.28 -7.06 -0.53
C TRP A 9 -6.36 -6.08 -0.09
N CYS A 10 -7.03 -6.39 1.02
CA CYS A 10 -8.02 -5.50 1.62
C CYS A 10 -7.72 -5.20 3.09
N ILE A 11 -8.18 -4.03 3.53
CA ILE A 11 -8.32 -3.67 4.94
C ILE A 11 -9.82 -3.73 5.24
N ILE A 12 -10.20 -4.51 6.25
CA ILE A 12 -11.58 -4.62 6.70
C ILE A 12 -11.67 -3.90 8.05
N GLY A 13 -12.28 -2.72 8.08
CA GLY A 13 -12.51 -1.95 9.30
C GLY A 13 -12.44 -0.43 9.12
N GLY A 14 -13.09 0.29 10.05
CA GLY A 14 -13.05 1.74 10.23
C GLY A 14 -13.70 2.59 9.11
N PRO A 15 -13.86 3.90 9.34
CA PRO A 15 -13.63 4.89 8.30
C PRO A 15 -12.11 5.03 8.09
N LEU A 16 -11.63 4.68 6.90
CA LEU A 16 -10.21 4.78 6.54
C LEU A 16 -9.88 6.24 6.17
N VAL A 17 -9.09 6.92 7.00
CA VAL A 17 -8.65 8.31 6.78
C VAL A 17 -7.18 8.33 6.38
N GLY A 18 -6.90 8.74 5.14
CA GLY A 18 -5.53 8.86 4.63
C GLY A 18 -4.83 10.18 5.00
N PRO A 19 -3.62 10.43 4.47
CA PRO A 19 -2.94 9.62 3.45
C PRO A 19 -2.42 8.28 3.98
N PHE A 20 -2.30 7.28 3.10
CA PHE A 20 -1.76 5.98 3.46
C PHE A 20 -0.37 5.75 2.83
N SER A 21 0.52 5.22 3.67
CA SER A 21 1.79 4.64 3.24
C SER A 21 1.61 3.14 3.00
N VAL A 22 2.33 2.60 2.02
CA VAL A 22 2.30 1.17 1.68
C VAL A 22 3.69 0.58 1.89
N ARG A 23 3.76 -0.55 2.59
CA ARG A 23 4.96 -1.39 2.67
C ARG A 23 4.68 -2.75 2.04
N VAL A 24 5.55 -3.18 1.16
CA VAL A 24 5.52 -4.52 0.55
C VAL A 24 6.77 -5.27 0.98
N THR A 25 6.60 -6.50 1.44
CA THR A 25 7.69 -7.42 1.78
C THR A 25 7.68 -8.58 0.80
N THR A 26 8.82 -8.86 0.18
CA THR A 26 8.97 -10.01 -0.72
C THR A 26 9.07 -11.30 0.09
N LEU A 27 8.41 -12.38 -0.37
CA LEU A 27 8.50 -13.68 0.32
C LEU A 27 9.84 -14.37 0.07
N SER A 28 10.40 -14.23 -1.13
CA SER A 28 11.63 -14.93 -1.53
C SER A 28 12.89 -14.38 -0.85
N THR A 29 13.00 -13.05 -0.75
CA THR A 29 14.20 -12.38 -0.20
C THR A 29 13.97 -11.73 1.16
N GLN A 30 12.73 -11.74 1.66
CA GLN A 30 12.34 -11.06 2.91
C GLN A 30 12.64 -9.55 2.92
N SER A 31 12.89 -8.97 1.75
CA SER A 31 13.22 -7.56 1.61
C SER A 31 11.95 -6.72 1.60
N SER A 32 12.02 -5.52 2.17
CA SER A 32 10.89 -4.62 2.26
C SER A 32 11.15 -3.33 1.48
N LEU A 33 10.12 -2.87 0.77
CA LEU A 33 10.06 -1.54 0.17
C LEU A 33 8.91 -0.77 0.81
N SER A 34 9.13 0.51 1.10
CA SER A 34 8.10 1.40 1.62
C SER A 34 7.91 2.63 0.75
N ALA A 35 6.64 2.96 0.48
CA ALA A 35 6.18 4.13 -0.23
C ALA A 35 5.37 4.98 0.76
N ARG A 36 5.86 6.17 1.09
CA ARG A 36 5.20 7.08 2.04
C ARG A 36 4.11 7.87 1.36
N ASP A 37 2.97 8.01 2.05
CA ASP A 37 1.83 8.85 1.67
C ASP A 37 1.35 8.68 0.22
N VAL A 38 1.56 7.49 -0.34
CA VAL A 38 1.33 7.20 -1.77
C VAL A 38 -0.15 7.18 -2.12
N ILE A 39 -1.04 6.84 -1.18
CA ILE A 39 -2.48 6.94 -1.37
C ILE A 39 -2.96 8.25 -0.71
N PRO A 40 -3.41 9.25 -1.47
CA PRO A 40 -3.80 10.56 -0.94
C PRO A 40 -5.10 10.47 -0.14
N ARG A 41 -5.41 11.49 0.67
CA ARG A 41 -6.61 11.52 1.52
C ARG A 41 -7.93 11.39 0.75
N ASN A 42 -8.01 12.01 -0.42
CA ASN A 42 -9.18 12.06 -1.31
C ASN A 42 -9.08 11.03 -2.46
N TRP A 43 -8.49 9.87 -2.17
CA TRP A 43 -8.38 8.76 -3.13
C TRP A 43 -9.76 8.32 -3.64
N SER A 44 -9.82 7.87 -4.88
CA SER A 44 -11.03 7.35 -5.51
C SER A 44 -10.83 5.89 -5.94
N PRO A 45 -11.89 5.08 -6.00
CA PRO A 45 -11.80 3.73 -6.54
C PRO A 45 -11.23 3.74 -7.96
N LYS A 46 -10.43 2.72 -8.30
CA LYS A 46 -9.79 2.54 -9.62
C LYS A 46 -8.70 3.57 -9.98
N ALA A 47 -8.31 4.46 -9.07
CA ALA A 47 -7.14 5.30 -9.26
C ALA A 47 -5.84 4.51 -9.14
N THR A 48 -4.83 4.86 -9.95
CA THR A 48 -3.47 4.35 -9.84
C THR A 48 -2.60 5.42 -9.19
N HIS A 49 -1.92 5.07 -8.10
CA HIS A 49 -0.98 5.94 -7.41
C HIS A 49 0.42 5.34 -7.43
N PHE A 50 1.44 6.16 -7.72
CA PHE A 50 2.82 5.73 -7.81
C PHE A 50 3.75 6.73 -7.12
N THR A 51 4.92 6.27 -6.71
CA THR A 51 6.03 7.09 -6.24
C THR A 51 7.32 6.61 -6.90
N THR A 52 8.27 7.52 -7.09
CA THR A 52 9.65 7.19 -7.48
C THR A 52 10.59 7.13 -6.28
N GLN A 53 10.13 7.62 -5.13
CA GLN A 53 10.89 7.62 -3.88
C GLN A 53 10.45 6.45 -3.01
N PHE A 54 11.35 5.50 -2.85
CA PHE A 54 11.18 4.36 -1.95
C PHE A 54 12.17 4.47 -0.80
N HIS A 55 11.75 4.04 0.39
CA HIS A 55 12.64 3.92 1.53
C HIS A 55 12.88 2.43 1.81
N LEU A 56 14.16 2.06 1.83
CA LEU A 56 14.63 0.81 2.43
C LEU A 56 14.54 0.97 3.94
N ILE A 57 14.11 -0.08 4.62
CA ILE A 57 14.19 -0.22 6.07
C ILE A 57 15.27 -1.24 6.42
#